data_AF-A0A101L645-F1
#
_entry.id   AF-A0A101L645-F1
#
_cell.length_a   1.000
_cell.length_b   1.000
_cell.length_c   1.000
_cell.angle_alpha   90.00
_cell.angle_beta   90.00
_cell.angle_gamma   90.00
#
_symmetry.space_group_name_H-M   'P 1'
#
loop_
_entity.id
_entity.type
_entity.pdbx_description
1 polymer ?
#
loop_
_entity_poly.entity_id
_entity_poly.type
_entity_poly.pdbx_seq_one_letter_code
_entity_poly.pdbx_strand_id
1 'polypeptide(L)'
;MISLQQDAEGFIRMKRHFPASTVISVTFNDGSSEEFTGAQLNAIYDDAVAVYRAENHLDAKGYSRAPKMQPSHKIEFVAVRPGMAK
;
A
#
# COMPACT_ATOMS: atom_id res chain seq x y z
N MET A 1 2.17 -3.14 -18.90
CA MET A 1 0.84 -3.11 -18.25
C MET A 1 0.85 -4.15 -17.14
N ILE A 2 0.44 -3.78 -15.93
CA ILE A 2 0.36 -4.69 -14.78
C ILE A 2 -1.11 -4.81 -14.40
N SER A 3 -1.55 -6.01 -14.02
CA SER A 3 -2.90 -6.22 -13.50
C SER A 3 -2.80 -6.68 -12.05
N LEU A 4 -3.56 -6.03 -11.17
CA LEU A 4 -3.69 -6.38 -9.76
C LEU A 4 -5.14 -6.74 -9.49
N GLN A 5 -5.33 -7.69 -8.58
CA GLN A 5 -6.64 -8.09 -8.11
C GLN A 5 -6.76 -7.73 -6.64
N GLN A 6 -7.87 -7.10 -6.29
CA GLN A 6 -8.24 -6.81 -4.92
C GLN A 6 -8.67 -8.10 -4.22
N ASP A 7 -8.17 -8.30 -3.01
CA ASP A 7 -8.55 -9.40 -2.13
C ASP A 7 -9.95 -9.17 -1.54
N ALA A 8 -10.53 -10.19 -0.91
CA ALA A 8 -11.89 -10.13 -0.37
C ALA A 8 -12.05 -9.01 0.68
N GLU A 9 -10.96 -8.71 1.39
CA GLU A 9 -10.88 -7.67 2.42
C GLU A 9 -10.70 -6.24 1.86
N GLY A 10 -10.58 -6.09 0.54
CA GLY A 10 -10.47 -4.78 -0.09
C GLY A 10 -9.03 -4.27 -0.31
N PHE A 11 -8.03 -5.15 -0.18
CA PHE A 11 -6.62 -4.80 -0.31
C PHE A 11 -6.00 -5.34 -1.60
N ILE A 12 -5.07 -4.60 -2.19
CA ILE A 12 -4.17 -5.12 -3.22
C ILE A 12 -2.80 -5.45 -2.61
N ARG A 13 -2.16 -6.51 -3.12
CA ARG A 13 -0.80 -6.86 -2.69
C ARG A 13 0.22 -6.04 -3.44
N MET A 14 0.98 -5.24 -2.71
CA MET A 14 2.03 -4.38 -3.24
C MET A 14 3.33 -4.63 -2.49
N LYS A 15 4.23 -5.40 -3.11
CA LYS A 15 5.53 -5.74 -2.50
C LYS A 15 6.60 -4.64 -2.63
N ARG A 16 6.37 -3.68 -3.54
CA ARG A 16 7.29 -2.58 -3.86
C ARG A 16 6.57 -1.47 -4.60
N HIS A 17 7.16 -0.28 -4.61
CA HIS A 17 6.74 0.81 -5.48
C HIS A 17 6.79 0.41 -6.97
N PHE A 18 5.77 0.85 -7.69
CA PHE A 18 5.71 0.72 -9.15
C PHE A 18 6.38 1.92 -9.81
N PRO A 19 6.95 1.76 -11.02
CA PRO A 19 7.44 2.91 -11.77
C PRO A 19 6.29 3.88 -12.07
N ALA A 20 6.51 5.18 -11.87
CA ALA A 20 5.45 6.20 -11.96
C ALA A 20 4.66 6.17 -13.28
N SER A 21 5.36 5.98 -14.40
CA SER A 21 4.77 5.92 -15.76
C SER A 21 4.09 4.58 -16.09
N THR A 22 4.10 3.61 -15.18
CA THR A 22 3.45 2.32 -15.41
C THR A 22 1.96 2.47 -15.19
N VAL A 23 1.17 1.94 -16.13
CA VAL A 23 -0.28 1.76 -15.97
C VAL A 23 -0.53 0.40 -15.32
N ILE A 24 -1.27 0.44 -14.22
CA ILE A 24 -1.69 -0.71 -13.43
C ILE A 24 -3.21 -0.76 -13.44
N SER A 25 -3.78 -1.83 -13.98
CA SER A 25 -5.22 -2.10 -13.89
C SER A 25 -5.51 -2.84 -12.60
N VAL A 26 -6.40 -2.31 -11.76
CA VAL A 26 -6.85 -2.91 -10.52
C VAL A 26 -8.28 -3.42 -10.71
N THR A 27 -8.48 -4.72 -10.56
CA THR A 27 -9.83 -5.32 -10.51
C THR A 27 -10.27 -5.40 -9.05
N PHE A 28 -11.39 -4.73 -8.75
CA PHE A 28 -11.99 -4.70 -7.43
C PHE A 28 -12.83 -5.96 -7.17
N ASN A 29 -13.15 -6.20 -5.89
CA ASN A 29 -13.98 -7.33 -5.47
C ASN A 29 -15.42 -7.27 -6.00
N ASP A 30 -15.90 -6.07 -6.34
CA ASP A 30 -17.20 -5.79 -6.96
C ASP A 30 -17.24 -6.18 -8.46
N GLY A 31 -16.11 -6.60 -9.03
CA GLY A 31 -15.98 -6.94 -10.46
C GLY A 31 -15.71 -5.73 -11.36
N SER A 32 -15.76 -4.53 -10.82
CA SER A 32 -15.30 -3.31 -11.48
C SER A 32 -13.77 -3.30 -11.63
N SER A 33 -13.25 -2.68 -12.68
CA SER A 33 -11.80 -2.48 -12.87
C SER A 33 -11.50 -0.99 -13.10
N GLU A 34 -10.42 -0.49 -12.51
CA GLU A 34 -9.96 0.89 -12.69
C GLU A 34 -8.45 0.91 -12.97
N GLU A 35 -8.02 1.84 -13.82
CA GLU A 35 -6.62 2.01 -14.17
C GLU A 35 -5.98 3.08 -13.29
N PHE A 36 -4.90 2.68 -12.62
CA PHE A 36 -4.07 3.53 -11.79
C PHE A 36 -2.70 3.72 -12.41
N THR A 37 -2.11 4.88 -12.19
CA THR A 37 -0.68 5.07 -12.43
C THR A 37 0.14 4.54 -11.26
N GLY A 38 1.39 4.15 -11.53
CA GLY A 38 2.32 3.75 -10.47
C GLY A 38 2.50 4.85 -9.43
N ALA A 39 2.47 6.12 -9.85
CA ALA A 39 2.53 7.26 -8.95
C ALA A 39 1.35 7.30 -7.96
N GLN A 40 0.12 7.06 -8.44
CA GLN A 40 -1.07 7.03 -7.59
C GLN A 40 -1.02 5.88 -6.59
N LEU A 41 -0.69 4.66 -7.02
CA LEU A 41 -0.58 3.52 -6.10
C LEU A 41 0.55 3.69 -5.08
N ASN A 42 1.67 4.30 -5.48
CA ASN A 42 2.75 4.63 -4.56
C ASN A 42 2.29 5.66 -3.51
N ALA A 43 1.57 6.70 -3.91
CA ALA A 43 1.05 7.68 -2.96
C ALA A 43 0.09 7.04 -1.93
N ILE A 44 -0.80 6.15 -2.37
CA ILE A 44 -1.71 5.40 -1.47
C ILE A 44 -0.89 4.46 -0.56
N TYR A 45 0.16 3.83 -1.09
CA TYR A 45 1.08 3.00 -0.31
C TYR A 45 1.77 3.80 0.80
N ASP A 46 2.36 4.95 0.45
CA ASP A 46 3.05 5.83 1.40
C ASP A 46 2.10 6.34 2.50
N ASP A 47 0.86 6.70 2.15
CA ASP A 47 -0.18 7.11 3.11
C ASP A 47 -0.56 5.97 4.07
N ALA A 48 -0.80 4.77 3.52
CA ALA A 48 -1.10 3.59 4.32
C ALA A 48 0.07 3.18 5.24
N VAL A 49 1.32 3.34 4.78
CA VAL A 49 2.51 3.14 5.63
C VAL A 49 2.57 4.18 6.75
N ALA A 50 2.22 5.43 6.46
CA ALA A 50 2.19 6.49 7.47
C ALA A 50 1.14 6.21 8.55
N VAL A 51 -0.07 5.80 8.17
CA VAL A 51 -1.12 5.37 9.11
C VAL A 51 -0.66 4.17 9.94
N TYR A 52 -0.11 3.13 9.29
CA TYR A 52 0.42 1.96 10.00
C TYR A 52 1.52 2.35 11.00
N ARG A 53 2.41 3.28 10.65
CA ARG A 53 3.44 3.80 11.57
C ARG A 53 2.85 4.58 12.75
N ALA A 54 1.83 5.40 12.50
CA ALA A 54 1.14 6.15 13.54
C ALA A 54 0.41 5.23 14.52
N GLU A 55 -0.33 4.23 14.02
CA GLU A 55 -1.02 3.23 14.83
C GLU A 55 -0.06 2.35 15.62
N ASN A 56 1.11 2.02 15.07
CA ASN A 56 2.12 1.19 15.76
C ASN A 56 2.99 1.94 16.77
N HIS A 57 2.70 3.21 17.08
CA HIS A 57 3.40 3.98 18.15
C HIS A 57 4.94 3.93 18.06
N LEU A 58 5.51 3.84 16.85
CA LEU A 58 6.97 3.88 16.63
C LEU A 58 7.59 5.25 16.99
N ASP A 59 6.76 6.24 17.33
CA ASP A 59 7.18 7.55 17.83
C ASP A 59 7.26 7.63 19.37
N ALA A 60 6.85 6.58 20.10
CA ALA A 60 7.02 6.54 21.55
C ALA A 60 8.50 6.32 21.90
N LYS A 61 9.23 7.43 22.11
CA LYS A 61 10.53 7.49 22.79
C LYS A 61 10.56 6.54 23.99
N GLY A 62 11.10 5.34 23.80
CA GLY A 62 11.08 4.30 24.82
C GLY A 62 12.05 3.18 24.48
N TYR A 63 13.31 3.39 24.86
CA TYR A 63 14.39 2.41 25.00
C TYR A 63 13.97 0.94 24.84
N SER A 64 14.26 0.34 23.69
CA SER A 64 14.28 -1.13 23.53
C SER A 64 15.73 -1.60 23.37
N ARG A 65 16.29 -2.18 24.44
CA ARG A 65 17.56 -2.94 24.41
C ARG A 65 17.27 -4.36 23.92
N ALA A 66 17.02 -4.52 22.63
CA ALA A 66 16.97 -5.83 21.96
C ALA A 66 17.71 -5.72 20.62
N PRO A 67 18.32 -6.82 20.11
CA PRO A 67 19.13 -6.75 18.89
C PRO A 67 18.29 -6.16 17.75
N LYS A 68 18.85 -5.16 17.07
CA LYS A 68 18.22 -4.32 16.05
C LYS A 68 17.56 -5.16 14.95
N MET A 69 16.33 -5.59 15.19
CA MET A 69 15.47 -6.16 14.16
C MET A 69 15.10 -4.98 13.26
N GLN A 70 15.63 -4.99 12.04
CA GLN A 70 15.41 -3.91 11.08
C GLN A 70 13.90 -3.68 10.99
N PRO A 71 13.41 -2.44 11.13
CA PRO A 71 11.98 -2.17 11.03
C PRO A 71 11.58 -2.53 9.61
N SER A 72 10.94 -3.69 9.45
CA SER A 72 10.23 -4.05 8.23
C SER A 72 9.01 -3.13 8.14
N HIS A 73 9.24 -1.85 7.83
CA HIS A 73 8.24 -0.80 7.63
C HIS A 73 7.39 -1.00 6.37
N LYS A 74 7.40 -2.20 5.82
CA LYS A 74 6.74 -2.51 4.56
C LYS A 74 5.42 -3.17 4.89
N ILE A 75 4.34 -2.42 4.72
CA ILE A 75 3.04 -3.06 4.51
C ILE A 75 3.09 -3.74 3.15
N GLU A 76 2.52 -4.93 3.03
CA GLU A 76 2.38 -5.63 1.75
C GLU A 76 0.98 -5.47 1.16
N PHE A 77 0.07 -4.86 1.91
CA PHE A 77 -1.34 -4.73 1.59
C PHE A 77 -1.72 -3.25 1.57
N VAL A 78 -2.29 -2.80 0.47
CA VAL A 78 -2.74 -1.42 0.28
C VAL A 78 -4.24 -1.44 0.08
N ALA A 79 -4.96 -0.69 0.90
CA ALA A 79 -6.39 -0.51 0.73
C ALA A 79 -6.64 0.36 -0.51
N VAL A 80 -7.41 -0.14 -1.46
CA VAL A 80 -7.79 0.60 -2.67
C VAL A 80 -9.31 0.58 -2.80
N ARG A 81 -9.88 1.64 -3.36
CA ARG A 81 -11.32 1.74 -3.60
C ARG A 81 -11.57 2.32 -5.00
N PRO A 82 -12.69 1.97 -5.64
CA PRO A 82 -13.09 2.61 -6.90
C PRO A 82 -13.15 4.14 -6.73
N GLY A 83 -12.67 4.88 -7.73
CA GLY A 83 -12.66 6.34 -7.73
C GLY A 83 -11.46 6.98 -7.04
N MET A 84 -10.46 6.20 -6.61
CA MET A 84 -9.19 6.73 -6.11
C MET A 84 -8.24 7.14 -7.24
N ALA A 85 -8.49 6.75 -8.48
CA ALA A 85 -7.66 7.11 -9.64
C ALA A 85 -7.90 8.55 -10.16
N LYS A 86 -8.71 9.37 -9.46
CA LYS A 86 -9.14 10.70 -9.93
C LYS A 86 -8.19 11.83 -9.52
#